data_AF-A0A7J2IX78-F1
#
_entry.id   AF-A0A7J2IX78-F1
#
_cell.length_a   1.000
_cell.length_b   1.000
_cell.length_c   1.000
_cell.angle_alpha   90.00
_cell.angle_beta   90.00
_cell.angle_gamma   90.00
#
_symmetry.space_group_name_H-M   'P 1'
#
loop_
_entity.id
_entity.type
_entity.pdbx_description
1 polymer ?
#
loop_
_entity_poly.entity_id
_entity_poly.type
_entity_poly.pdbx_seq_one_letter_code
_entity_poly.pdbx_strand_id
1 'polypeptide(L)'
;MPARFEEISPADFFYRYRDIAGFSNPARALFSAIRELIENALDACEAVGILPDIYLRLSLEEERDGISIYRLRIEDNGSGVPGEHIPRAFGQVLYGSKYRLMQSRGMFGLGGAMAILYGQITTHKPVFVMSSTGGPKVYKYKLMIDIKANRPIVLEREVVENGNNWHGTVVEFCLEGDYSKACPKVVEYLRQTALVNPYANLTFVDPRGRLYRFVRATKEMPPPPREAKPHPKGVDVELVRRMIASANEETLLGFLVKNFQRVGPKTATKFLEFAGFEPDRNPRSLKPDEVVRLVRAMKEFNGFISPDASCLSPLGPELLEAGVRKE
;
A
#
# COMPACT_ATOMS: atom_id res chain seq x y z
N MET A 1 -37.63 13.95 17.77
CA MET A 1 -37.38 13.97 16.31
C MET A 1 -37.14 12.52 15.86
N PRO A 2 -37.70 12.09 14.73
CA PRO A 2 -37.43 10.74 14.22
C PRO A 2 -35.96 10.60 13.84
N ALA A 3 -35.40 9.40 13.99
CA ALA A 3 -34.03 9.10 13.62
C ALA A 3 -33.84 9.25 12.11
N ARG A 4 -32.82 9.99 11.68
CA ARG A 4 -32.47 10.18 10.26
C ARG A 4 -31.35 9.20 9.92
N PHE A 5 -31.58 8.36 8.91
CA PHE A 5 -30.61 7.38 8.43
C PHE A 5 -29.85 7.97 7.23
N GLU A 6 -28.52 7.97 7.28
CA GLU A 6 -27.65 8.50 6.23
C GLU A 6 -26.49 7.53 5.96
N GLU A 7 -26.08 7.42 4.69
CA GLU A 7 -24.89 6.68 4.26
C GLU A 7 -23.70 7.64 4.16
N ILE A 8 -22.50 7.17 4.51
CA ILE A 8 -21.26 7.94 4.42
C ILE A 8 -20.26 7.20 3.53
N SER A 9 -19.55 7.94 2.68
CA SER A 9 -18.50 7.36 1.84
C SER A 9 -17.26 7.00 2.67
N PRO A 10 -16.32 6.18 2.14
CA PRO A 10 -15.05 5.94 2.82
C PRO A 10 -14.29 7.23 3.13
N ALA A 11 -14.23 8.17 2.18
CA ALA A 11 -13.57 9.44 2.40
C ALA A 11 -14.26 10.29 3.48
N ASP A 12 -15.60 10.30 3.54
CA ASP A 12 -16.35 10.98 4.60
C ASP A 12 -16.17 10.29 5.97
N PHE A 13 -16.12 8.96 6.00
CA PHE A 13 -15.79 8.22 7.22
C PHE A 13 -14.42 8.63 7.77
N PHE A 14 -13.39 8.64 6.93
CA PHE A 14 -12.05 9.02 7.39
C PHE A 14 -11.87 10.51 7.65
N TYR A 15 -12.65 11.37 6.99
CA TYR A 15 -12.76 12.78 7.36
C TYR A 15 -13.27 12.93 8.80
N ARG A 16 -14.33 12.20 9.17
CA ARG A 16 -14.92 12.21 10.51
C ARG A 16 -14.05 11.51 11.56
N TYR A 17 -13.34 10.46 11.17
CA TYR A 17 -12.57 9.58 12.07
C TYR A 17 -11.08 9.53 11.71
N ARG A 18 -10.48 10.70 11.46
CA ARG A 18 -9.07 10.85 11.05
C ARG A 18 -8.06 10.21 12.01
N ASP A 19 -8.43 10.08 13.29
CA ASP A 19 -7.60 9.47 14.32
C ASP A 19 -7.29 7.99 14.04
N ILE A 20 -8.23 7.28 13.40
CA ILE A 20 -8.09 5.86 13.03
C ILE A 20 -6.97 5.68 12.01
N ALA A 21 -6.78 6.64 11.11
CA ALA A 21 -5.73 6.63 10.10
C ALA A 21 -4.40 7.23 10.59
N GLY A 22 -4.29 7.57 11.88
CA GLY A 22 -3.06 8.15 12.45
C GLY A 22 -2.90 9.66 12.21
N PHE A 23 -3.98 10.37 11.85
CA PHE A 23 -4.00 11.82 11.63
C PHE A 23 -4.65 12.57 12.80
N SER A 24 -4.34 12.15 14.04
CA SER A 24 -5.04 12.65 15.24
C SER A 24 -4.56 14.00 15.76
N ASN A 25 -3.30 14.33 15.54
CA ASN A 25 -2.74 15.64 15.88
C ASN A 25 -1.71 16.06 14.82
N PRO A 26 -1.39 17.36 14.70
CA PRO A 26 -0.52 17.88 13.62
C PRO A 26 0.88 17.24 13.59
N ALA A 27 1.47 16.92 14.75
CA ALA A 27 2.78 16.26 14.80
C ALA A 27 2.71 14.81 14.27
N ARG A 28 1.69 14.06 14.69
CA ARG A 28 1.46 12.68 14.25
C ARG A 28 1.04 12.63 12.79
N ALA A 29 0.19 13.56 12.33
CA ALA A 29 -0.24 13.67 10.95
C ALA A 29 0.95 13.87 10.00
N LEU A 30 1.87 14.78 10.35
CA LEU A 30 3.08 15.03 9.58
C LEU A 30 3.98 13.79 9.52
N PHE A 31 4.19 13.12 10.66
CA PHE A 31 4.94 11.87 10.72
C PHE A 31 4.29 10.76 9.87
N SER A 32 2.98 10.56 10.01
CA SER A 32 2.21 9.55 9.24
C SER A 32 2.28 9.82 7.75
N ALA A 33 2.11 11.08 7.31
CA ALA A 33 2.22 11.46 5.91
C ALA A 33 3.60 11.14 5.33
N ILE A 34 4.67 11.52 6.03
CA ILE A 34 6.05 11.22 5.60
C ILE A 34 6.28 9.72 5.53
N ARG A 35 5.90 8.98 6.58
CA ARG A 35 6.05 7.52 6.65
C ARG A 35 5.36 6.84 5.47
N GLU A 36 4.08 7.14 5.24
CA GLU A 36 3.28 6.51 4.19
C GLU A 36 3.82 6.80 2.78
N LEU A 37 4.30 8.03 2.54
CA LEU A 37 4.92 8.38 1.26
C LEU A 37 6.24 7.63 1.04
N ILE A 38 7.11 7.56 2.06
CA ILE A 38 8.38 6.81 2.01
C ILE A 38 8.13 5.31 1.78
N GLU A 39 7.18 4.71 2.49
CA GLU A 39 6.84 3.30 2.32
C GLU A 39 6.33 3.00 0.89
N ASN A 40 5.49 3.88 0.33
CA ASN A 40 5.01 3.73 -1.04
C ASN A 40 6.11 3.92 -2.09
N ALA A 41 7.02 4.87 -1.88
CA ALA A 41 8.17 5.09 -2.76
C ALA A 41 9.12 3.88 -2.78
N LEU A 42 9.41 3.29 -1.60
CA LEU A 42 10.22 2.07 -1.50
C LEU A 42 9.53 0.88 -2.19
N ASP A 43 8.24 0.65 -1.91
CA ASP A 43 7.46 -0.41 -2.54
C ASP A 43 7.46 -0.27 -4.08
N ALA A 44 7.34 0.97 -4.60
CA ALA A 44 7.33 1.24 -6.04
C ALA A 44 8.67 0.97 -6.73
N CYS A 45 9.79 1.14 -6.03
CA CYS A 45 11.13 0.83 -6.54
C CYS A 45 11.40 -0.68 -6.50
N GLU A 46 11.10 -1.32 -5.37
CA GLU A 46 11.36 -2.75 -5.15
C GLU A 46 10.50 -3.65 -6.04
N ALA A 47 9.26 -3.25 -6.32
CA ALA A 47 8.36 -4.00 -7.20
C ALA A 47 8.92 -4.20 -8.61
N VAL A 48 9.81 -3.31 -9.08
CA VAL A 48 10.46 -3.38 -10.39
C VAL A 48 11.96 -3.65 -10.31
N GLY A 49 12.48 -3.96 -9.12
CA GLY A 49 13.90 -4.26 -8.92
C GLY A 49 14.82 -3.08 -9.20
N ILE A 50 14.36 -1.85 -8.96
CA ILE A 50 15.17 -0.63 -9.10
C ILE A 50 15.67 -0.22 -7.71
N LEU A 51 16.97 0.11 -7.63
CA LEU A 51 17.57 0.57 -6.38
C LEU A 51 16.98 1.95 -5.99
N PRO A 52 16.27 2.08 -4.85
CA PRO A 52 15.52 3.28 -4.52
C PRO A 52 16.43 4.51 -4.38
N ASP A 53 16.09 5.59 -5.06
CA ASP A 53 16.61 6.93 -4.86
C ASP A 53 15.43 7.85 -4.57
N ILE A 54 15.27 8.19 -3.28
CA ILE A 54 14.08 8.88 -2.78
C ILE A 54 14.49 10.24 -2.24
N TYR A 55 13.86 11.28 -2.78
CA TYR A 55 14.02 12.66 -2.35
C TYR A 55 12.76 13.14 -1.63
N LEU A 56 12.92 13.61 -0.40
CA LEU A 56 11.87 14.15 0.45
C LEU A 56 12.21 15.60 0.80
N ARG A 57 11.26 16.52 0.60
CA ARG A 57 11.39 17.91 1.02
C ARG A 57 10.15 18.33 1.78
N LEU A 58 10.37 18.87 2.97
CA LEU A 58 9.33 19.55 3.73
C LEU A 58 9.67 21.04 3.81
N SER A 59 8.84 21.89 3.23
CA SER A 59 9.06 23.35 3.21
C SER A 59 7.99 24.05 4.04
N LEU A 60 8.37 25.06 4.81
CA LEU A 60 7.39 25.92 5.49
C LEU A 60 6.71 26.82 4.44
N GLU A 61 5.38 26.76 4.38
CA GLU A 61 4.58 27.60 3.47
C GLU A 61 3.96 28.78 4.19
N GLU A 62 3.45 28.53 5.41
CA GLU A 62 2.78 29.54 6.22
C GLU A 62 3.06 29.23 7.69
N GLU A 63 3.70 30.18 8.37
CA GLU A 63 3.94 30.10 9.81
C GLU A 63 2.70 30.57 10.57
N ARG A 64 2.28 29.80 11.57
CA ARG A 64 1.23 30.20 12.51
C ARG A 64 1.62 29.75 13.91
N ASP A 65 1.04 30.38 14.93
CA ASP A 65 1.30 30.03 16.33
C ASP A 65 0.91 28.56 16.59
N GLY A 66 1.94 27.74 16.87
CA GLY A 66 1.81 26.32 17.18
C GLY A 66 1.67 25.39 15.95
N ILE A 67 0.75 25.66 15.03
CA ILE A 67 0.46 24.79 13.87
C ILE A 67 0.73 25.54 12.58
N SER A 68 1.73 25.12 11.82
CA SER A 68 2.09 25.75 10.54
C SER A 68 1.62 24.91 9.36
N ILE A 69 1.54 25.53 8.18
CA ILE A 69 1.32 24.81 6.92
C ILE A 69 2.66 24.50 6.30
N TYR A 70 2.86 23.24 5.94
CA TYR A 70 4.04 22.76 5.24
C TYR A 70 3.67 22.23 3.87
N ARG A 71 4.56 22.42 2.88
CA ARG A 71 4.54 21.72 1.60
C ARG A 71 5.42 20.50 1.71
N LEU A 72 4.81 19.32 1.58
CA LEU A 72 5.49 18.04 1.55
C LEU A 72 5.62 17.60 0.10
N ARG A 73 6.85 17.40 -0.35
CA ARG A 73 7.19 16.86 -1.67
C ARG A 73 8.00 15.58 -1.50
N ILE A 74 7.59 14.52 -2.18
CA ILE A 74 8.39 13.31 -2.34
C ILE A 74 8.60 13.03 -3.83
N GLU A 75 9.76 12.51 -4.17
CA GLU A 75 10.12 12.05 -5.50
C GLU A 75 10.84 10.70 -5.37
N ASP A 76 10.42 9.73 -6.18
CA ASP A 76 11.03 8.41 -6.29
C ASP A 76 11.42 8.12 -7.74
N ASN A 77 12.32 7.16 -7.92
CA ASN A 77 12.70 6.58 -9.21
C ASN A 77 12.06 5.20 -9.42
N GLY A 78 10.86 4.97 -8.90
CA GLY A 78 10.19 3.67 -8.96
C GLY A 78 9.54 3.36 -10.31
N SER A 79 8.55 2.48 -10.28
CA SER A 79 7.78 2.07 -11.47
C SER A 79 6.99 3.19 -12.14
N GLY A 80 6.70 4.26 -11.40
CA GLY A 80 5.68 5.23 -11.76
C GLY A 80 4.27 4.66 -11.75
N VAL A 81 3.30 5.50 -12.13
CA VAL A 81 1.87 5.21 -12.23
C VAL A 81 1.41 5.56 -13.63
N PRO A 82 0.73 4.65 -14.36
CA PRO A 82 0.18 4.98 -15.69
C PRO A 82 -0.79 6.17 -15.62
N GLY A 83 -0.74 7.03 -16.63
CA GLY A 83 -1.43 8.33 -16.61
C GLY A 83 -2.93 8.23 -16.35
N GLU A 84 -3.60 7.21 -16.88
CA GLU A 84 -5.03 6.93 -16.70
C GLU A 84 -5.40 6.53 -15.26
N HIS A 85 -4.44 5.98 -14.51
CA HIS A 85 -4.64 5.52 -13.15
C HIS A 85 -4.31 6.59 -12.09
N ILE A 86 -3.52 7.63 -12.44
CA ILE A 86 -3.10 8.69 -11.51
C ILE A 86 -4.28 9.31 -10.75
N PRO A 87 -5.38 9.76 -11.40
CA PRO A 87 -6.48 10.38 -10.66
C PRO A 87 -7.07 9.47 -9.59
N ARG A 88 -7.28 8.18 -9.91
CA ARG A 88 -7.86 7.23 -8.95
C ARG A 88 -6.85 6.83 -7.87
N ALA A 89 -5.58 6.63 -8.22
CA ALA A 89 -4.52 6.26 -7.28
C ALA A 89 -4.31 7.30 -6.17
N PHE A 90 -4.45 8.59 -6.48
CA PHE A 90 -4.18 9.68 -5.54
C PHE A 90 -5.43 10.44 -5.07
N GLY A 91 -6.59 10.21 -5.70
CA GLY A 91 -7.83 10.93 -5.39
C GLY A 91 -9.03 10.06 -5.04
N GLN A 92 -8.84 8.75 -4.84
CA GLN A 92 -9.89 7.83 -4.38
C GLN A 92 -9.38 7.01 -3.20
N VAL A 93 -10.07 7.12 -2.05
CA VAL A 93 -9.75 6.35 -0.84
C VAL A 93 -10.17 4.89 -1.05
N LEU A 94 -9.34 3.94 -0.59
CA LEU A 94 -9.49 2.50 -0.84
C LEU A 94 -9.49 2.15 -2.35
N TYR A 95 -8.59 2.80 -3.09
CA TYR A 95 -8.24 2.41 -4.45
C TYR A 95 -6.73 2.16 -4.53
N GLY A 96 -6.34 0.99 -5.02
CA GLY A 96 -4.94 0.63 -5.12
C GLY A 96 -4.71 -0.75 -5.71
N SER A 97 -3.45 -1.05 -6.01
CA SER A 97 -3.00 -2.35 -6.52
C SER A 97 -2.69 -3.36 -5.42
N LYS A 98 -2.72 -2.95 -4.15
CA LYS A 98 -2.29 -3.75 -2.97
C LYS A 98 -3.32 -4.77 -2.45
N TYR A 99 -4.39 -5.06 -3.21
CA TYR A 99 -5.40 -6.07 -2.83
C TYR A 99 -5.03 -7.51 -3.14
N ARG A 100 -3.85 -7.73 -3.71
CA ARG A 100 -3.28 -9.05 -3.94
C ARG A 100 -2.66 -9.56 -2.64
N LEU A 101 -2.71 -10.88 -2.40
CA LEU A 101 -2.07 -11.49 -1.24
C LEU A 101 -0.55 -11.56 -1.47
N MET A 102 0.12 -10.45 -1.22
CA MET A 102 1.56 -10.26 -1.42
C MET A 102 2.11 -9.40 -0.29
N GLN A 103 3.33 -9.70 0.17
CA GLN A 103 4.00 -8.88 1.17
C GLN A 103 4.23 -7.47 0.59
N SER A 104 3.82 -6.45 1.33
CA SER A 104 4.11 -5.04 1.06
C SER A 104 4.11 -4.27 2.38
N ARG A 105 4.71 -3.07 2.40
CA ARG A 105 4.77 -2.26 3.64
C ARG A 105 3.39 -1.75 4.07
N GLY A 106 2.57 -1.32 3.10
CA GLY A 106 1.21 -0.82 3.34
C GLY A 106 0.12 -1.82 2.97
N MET A 107 -0.81 -2.11 3.89
CA MET A 107 -1.83 -3.16 3.72
C MET A 107 -3.12 -2.72 3.01
N PHE A 108 -3.53 -1.44 3.13
CA PHE A 108 -4.89 -1.03 2.75
C PHE A 108 -4.97 -0.07 1.54
N GLY A 109 -3.83 0.30 0.94
CA GLY A 109 -3.80 1.37 -0.08
C GLY A 109 -4.37 2.70 0.42
N LEU A 110 -4.36 2.89 1.74
CA LEU A 110 -5.11 3.95 2.43
C LEU A 110 -4.22 5.15 2.76
N GLY A 111 -3.00 4.92 3.25
CA GLY A 111 -2.23 5.96 3.93
C GLY A 111 -1.81 7.13 3.05
N GLY A 112 -1.41 6.89 1.79
CA GLY A 112 -1.10 7.96 0.84
C GLY A 112 -2.32 8.84 0.52
N ALA A 113 -3.46 8.21 0.21
CA ALA A 113 -4.71 8.94 -0.02
C ALA A 113 -5.18 9.69 1.24
N MET A 114 -4.94 9.13 2.43
CA MET A 114 -5.24 9.79 3.70
C MET A 114 -4.36 11.01 3.98
N ALA A 115 -3.09 10.95 3.63
CA ALA A 115 -2.19 12.10 3.75
C ALA A 115 -2.66 13.25 2.85
N ILE A 116 -3.05 12.94 1.61
CA ILE A 116 -3.61 13.91 0.67
C ILE A 116 -4.95 14.46 1.17
N LEU A 117 -5.86 13.59 1.63
CA LEU A 117 -7.15 13.98 2.17
C LEU A 117 -6.99 14.91 3.38
N TYR A 118 -6.09 14.58 4.31
CA TYR A 118 -5.76 15.42 5.45
C TYR A 118 -5.21 16.79 5.01
N GLY A 119 -4.30 16.81 4.03
CA GLY A 119 -3.78 18.04 3.45
C GLY A 119 -4.89 18.92 2.85
N GLN A 120 -5.81 18.31 2.11
CA GLN A 120 -6.96 19.02 1.53
C GLN A 120 -7.93 19.55 2.59
N ILE A 121 -8.23 18.77 3.63
CA ILE A 121 -9.15 19.21 4.70
C ILE A 121 -8.57 20.39 5.47
N THR A 122 -7.26 20.35 5.72
CA THR A 122 -6.59 21.36 6.56
C THR A 122 -6.19 22.62 5.80
N THR A 123 -5.87 22.50 4.51
CA THR A 123 -5.35 23.64 3.73
C THR A 123 -6.25 24.04 2.56
N HIS A 124 -7.21 23.20 2.17
CA HIS A 124 -8.04 23.36 0.97
C HIS A 124 -7.24 23.52 -0.34
N LYS A 125 -5.97 23.09 -0.37
CA LYS A 125 -5.10 23.14 -1.55
C LYS A 125 -5.10 21.78 -2.28
N PRO A 126 -4.95 21.77 -3.62
CA PRO A 126 -4.86 20.54 -4.39
C PRO A 126 -3.53 19.83 -4.18
N VAL A 127 -3.51 18.51 -4.45
CA VAL A 127 -2.28 17.73 -4.60
C VAL A 127 -1.78 17.84 -6.04
N PHE A 128 -0.48 18.03 -6.21
CA PHE A 128 0.22 17.88 -7.47
C PHE A 128 0.83 16.48 -7.56
N VAL A 129 0.62 15.81 -8.68
CA VAL A 129 1.21 14.50 -8.98
C VAL A 129 1.87 14.54 -10.35
N MET A 130 3.12 14.11 -10.44
CA MET A 130 3.81 13.88 -11.71
C MET A 130 4.30 12.44 -11.77
N SER A 131 4.05 11.72 -12.86
CA SER A 131 4.51 10.34 -12.97
C SER A 131 4.75 9.89 -14.41
N SER A 132 5.68 8.95 -14.56
CA SER A 132 5.95 8.23 -15.81
C SER A 132 6.44 6.83 -15.51
N THR A 133 6.08 5.90 -16.38
CA THR A 133 6.52 4.50 -16.33
C THR A 133 7.77 4.27 -17.21
N GLY A 134 8.57 5.32 -17.49
CA GLY A 134 9.71 5.28 -18.40
C GLY A 134 9.33 5.31 -19.89
N GLY A 135 8.04 5.50 -20.20
CA GLY A 135 7.55 5.64 -21.58
C GLY A 135 7.80 7.05 -22.14
N PRO A 136 7.32 7.36 -23.35
CA PRO A 136 7.60 8.62 -24.05
C PRO A 136 6.93 9.86 -23.42
N LYS A 137 6.12 9.69 -22.37
CA LYS A 137 5.30 10.74 -21.78
C LYS A 137 5.49 10.82 -20.28
N VAL A 138 5.48 12.03 -19.76
CA VAL A 138 5.32 12.33 -18.33
C VAL A 138 3.95 12.98 -18.15
N TYR A 139 3.17 12.46 -17.20
CA TYR A 139 1.85 12.94 -16.88
C TYR A 139 1.90 13.80 -15.62
N LYS A 140 1.31 14.99 -15.66
CA LYS A 140 1.18 15.89 -14.51
C LYS A 140 -0.30 16.16 -14.25
N TYR A 141 -0.67 16.12 -12.98
CA TYR A 141 -2.04 16.35 -12.53
C TYR A 141 -2.06 17.26 -11.31
N LYS A 142 -3.06 18.15 -11.25
CA LYS A 142 -3.52 18.73 -9.99
C LYS A 142 -4.89 18.16 -9.66
N LEU A 143 -5.01 17.57 -8.48
CA LEU A 143 -6.19 16.82 -8.06
C LEU A 143 -6.73 17.34 -6.73
N MET A 144 -8.04 17.20 -6.56
CA MET A 144 -8.72 17.22 -5.27
C MET A 144 -9.56 15.95 -5.10
N ILE A 145 -10.00 15.67 -3.89
CA ILE A 145 -10.88 14.57 -3.54
C ILE A 145 -12.28 15.12 -3.29
N ASP A 146 -13.26 14.63 -4.04
CA ASP A 146 -14.66 14.76 -3.64
C ASP A 146 -14.89 13.81 -2.46
N ILE A 147 -14.93 14.37 -1.26
CA ILE A 147 -15.09 13.61 -0.01
C ILE A 147 -16.45 12.90 0.02
N LYS A 148 -17.52 13.52 -0.48
CA LYS A 148 -18.85 12.91 -0.46
C LYS A 148 -18.95 11.76 -1.45
N ALA A 149 -18.43 11.94 -2.66
CA ALA A 149 -18.49 10.92 -3.70
C ALA A 149 -17.36 9.87 -3.63
N ASN A 150 -16.31 10.10 -2.83
CA ASN A 150 -15.05 9.35 -2.85
C ASN A 150 -14.48 9.22 -4.27
N ARG A 151 -14.33 10.36 -4.97
CA ARG A 151 -13.85 10.41 -6.35
C ARG A 151 -12.84 11.54 -6.56
N PRO A 152 -11.89 11.37 -7.50
CA PRO A 152 -10.98 12.44 -7.85
C PRO A 152 -11.69 13.54 -8.63
N ILE A 153 -11.36 14.79 -8.30
CA ILE A 153 -11.66 15.98 -9.06
C ILE A 153 -10.36 16.41 -9.74
N VAL A 154 -10.30 16.29 -11.07
CA VAL A 154 -9.15 16.73 -11.86
C VAL A 154 -9.27 18.22 -12.13
N LEU A 155 -8.39 19.02 -11.55
CA LEU A 155 -8.34 20.47 -11.77
C LEU A 155 -7.50 20.81 -13.01
N GLU A 156 -6.33 20.19 -13.12
CA GLU A 156 -5.41 20.38 -14.23
C GLU A 156 -4.83 19.03 -14.67
N ARG A 157 -4.61 18.90 -15.98
CA ARG A 157 -3.91 17.77 -16.60
C ARG A 157 -2.98 18.30 -17.67
N GLU A 158 -1.71 17.95 -17.57
CA GLU A 158 -0.68 18.27 -18.57
C GLU A 158 0.07 16.98 -18.93
N VAL A 159 0.41 16.84 -20.21
CA VAL A 159 1.20 15.70 -20.72
C VAL A 159 2.37 16.28 -21.48
N VAL A 160 3.58 15.93 -21.06
CA VAL A 160 4.83 16.39 -21.69
C VAL A 160 5.62 15.22 -22.23
N GLU A 161 6.48 15.50 -23.21
CA GLU A 161 7.42 14.51 -23.74
C GLU A 161 8.47 14.15 -22.70
N ASN A 162 8.79 12.86 -22.61
CA ASN A 162 9.76 12.32 -21.68
C ASN A 162 11.15 12.21 -22.34
N GLY A 163 11.80 13.35 -22.57
CA GLY A 163 13.05 13.42 -23.35
C GLY A 163 14.24 12.67 -22.72
N ASN A 164 14.17 12.32 -21.43
CA ASN A 164 15.20 11.62 -20.69
C ASN A 164 14.78 10.23 -20.19
N ASN A 165 13.64 9.70 -20.67
CA ASN A 165 13.07 8.43 -20.21
C ASN A 165 12.95 8.35 -18.67
N TRP A 166 12.64 9.49 -18.02
CA TRP A 166 12.42 9.53 -16.59
C TRP A 166 11.30 8.55 -16.19
N HIS A 167 11.49 7.87 -15.07
CA HIS A 167 10.49 6.98 -14.49
C HIS A 167 10.43 7.23 -12.98
N GLY A 168 9.23 7.11 -12.43
CA GLY A 168 8.97 7.36 -11.01
C GLY A 168 7.74 8.22 -10.77
N THR A 169 7.63 8.71 -9.54
CA THR A 169 6.49 9.51 -9.10
C THR A 169 6.95 10.68 -8.25
N VAL A 170 6.36 11.85 -8.48
CA VAL A 170 6.43 13.01 -7.60
C VAL A 170 5.04 13.27 -7.04
N VAL A 171 4.94 13.40 -5.73
CA VAL A 171 3.72 13.80 -5.03
C VAL A 171 4.03 15.03 -4.19
N GLU A 172 3.26 16.09 -4.36
CA GLU A 172 3.43 17.35 -3.65
C GLU A 172 2.10 17.93 -3.18
N PHE A 173 1.96 18.21 -1.88
CA PHE A 173 0.75 18.83 -1.32
C PHE A 173 1.06 19.61 -0.04
N CYS A 174 0.14 20.48 0.35
CA CYS A 174 0.20 21.20 1.62
C CYS A 174 -0.57 20.46 2.71
N LEU A 175 -0.06 20.47 3.94
CA LEU A 175 -0.74 19.97 5.13
C LEU A 175 -0.40 20.81 6.36
N GLU A 176 -1.32 20.90 7.31
CA GLU A 176 -1.04 21.43 8.64
C GLU A 176 -0.17 20.46 9.44
N GLY A 177 0.80 20.99 10.20
CA GLY A 177 1.73 20.18 10.95
C GLY A 177 2.39 20.92 12.11
N ASP A 178 3.00 20.14 13.00
CA ASP A 178 3.91 20.63 14.05
C ASP A 178 5.26 19.93 13.88
N TYR A 179 6.13 20.51 13.06
CA TYR A 179 7.43 19.92 12.74
C TYR A 179 8.36 19.89 13.96
N SER A 180 8.28 20.87 14.85
CA SER A 180 9.11 20.90 16.06
C SER A 180 8.91 19.67 16.93
N LYS A 181 7.66 19.20 17.08
CA LYS A 181 7.36 17.95 17.79
C LYS A 181 7.55 16.69 16.95
N ALA A 182 7.32 16.75 15.64
CA ALA A 182 7.46 15.60 14.75
C ALA A 182 8.92 15.25 14.42
N CYS A 183 9.81 16.26 14.35
CA CYS A 183 11.19 16.15 13.86
C CYS A 183 11.97 14.98 14.47
N PRO A 184 12.03 14.78 15.80
CA PRO A 184 12.81 13.68 16.37
C PRO A 184 12.34 12.31 15.86
N LYS A 185 11.03 12.11 15.73
CA LYS A 185 10.44 10.86 15.25
C LYS A 185 10.62 10.67 13.75
N VAL A 186 10.53 11.75 12.97
CA VAL A 186 10.76 11.71 11.52
C VAL A 186 12.21 11.31 11.23
N VAL A 187 13.18 11.95 11.87
CA VAL A 187 14.60 11.66 11.66
C VAL A 187 14.93 10.23 12.11
N GLU A 188 14.44 9.81 13.28
CA GLU A 188 14.66 8.43 13.76
C GLU A 188 14.04 7.39 12.84
N TYR A 189 12.82 7.64 12.33
CA TYR A 189 12.21 6.76 11.34
C TYR A 189 13.04 6.65 10.08
N LEU A 190 13.48 7.77 9.49
CA LEU A 190 14.32 7.76 8.28
C LEU A 190 15.63 7.00 8.51
N ARG A 191 16.25 7.15 9.69
CA ARG A 191 17.46 6.40 10.08
C ARG A 191 17.19 4.90 10.16
N GLN A 192 16.12 4.50 10.84
CA GLN A 192 15.73 3.09 10.94
C GLN A 192 15.36 2.50 9.57
N THR A 193 14.69 3.27 8.71
CA THR A 193 14.42 2.89 7.33
C THR A 193 15.72 2.72 6.54
N ALA A 194 16.68 3.64 6.65
CA ALA A 194 17.96 3.53 5.96
C ALA A 194 18.78 2.32 6.44
N LEU A 195 18.68 1.95 7.73
CA LEU A 195 19.31 0.77 8.31
C LEU A 195 18.75 -0.52 7.71
N VAL A 196 17.42 -0.67 7.67
CA VAL A 196 16.79 -1.91 7.16
C VAL A 196 16.66 -1.94 5.63
N ASN A 197 17.02 -0.87 4.93
CA ASN A 197 17.07 -0.79 3.47
C ASN A 197 18.45 -0.26 3.03
N PRO A 198 19.54 -1.03 3.25
CA PRO A 198 20.92 -0.58 2.99
C PRO A 198 21.20 -0.33 1.50
N TYR A 199 20.29 -0.71 0.62
CA TYR A 199 20.35 -0.52 -0.84
C TYR A 199 19.68 0.78 -1.31
N ALA A 200 19.01 1.52 -0.43
CA ALA A 200 18.29 2.74 -0.74
C ALA A 200 19.14 4.00 -0.47
N ASN A 201 19.00 5.00 -1.34
CA ASN A 201 19.38 6.38 -1.05
C ASN A 201 18.15 7.13 -0.55
N LEU A 202 18.23 7.75 0.62
CA LEU A 202 17.19 8.61 1.16
C LEU A 202 17.77 10.00 1.40
N THR A 203 17.20 11.01 0.75
CA THR A 203 17.57 12.42 0.95
C THR A 203 16.37 13.15 1.54
N PHE A 204 16.55 13.79 2.70
CA PHE A 204 15.52 14.60 3.33
C PHE A 204 16.01 16.02 3.59
N VAL A 205 15.29 17.00 3.06
CA VAL A 205 15.48 18.42 3.38
C VAL A 205 14.34 18.88 4.27
N ASP A 206 14.68 19.30 5.49
CA ASP A 206 13.69 19.75 6.45
C ASP A 206 13.30 21.24 6.27
N PRO A 207 12.26 21.73 6.98
CA PRO A 207 11.82 23.11 6.87
C PRO A 207 12.85 24.15 7.34
N ARG A 208 13.86 23.72 8.09
CA ARG A 208 14.96 24.56 8.58
C ARG A 208 16.16 24.56 7.62
N GLY A 209 16.04 23.89 6.48
CA GLY A 209 17.11 23.76 5.48
C GLY A 209 18.16 22.71 5.83
N ARG A 210 17.97 21.90 6.87
CA ARG A 210 18.90 20.81 7.21
C ARG A 210 18.75 19.68 6.21
N LEU A 211 19.88 19.25 5.65
CA LEU A 211 19.98 18.12 4.73
C LEU A 211 20.38 16.87 5.52
N TYR A 212 19.52 15.86 5.48
CA TYR A 212 19.81 14.49 5.92
C TYR A 212 19.99 13.63 4.69
N ARG A 213 21.13 12.94 4.61
CA ARG A 213 21.44 12.08 3.46
C ARG A 213 21.90 10.72 3.94
N PHE A 214 21.10 9.71 3.63
CA PHE A 214 21.40 8.31 3.91
C PHE A 214 21.76 7.64 2.58
N VAL A 215 23.05 7.36 2.37
CA VAL A 215 23.56 6.78 1.11
C VAL A 215 23.55 5.26 1.22
N ARG A 216 23.19 4.55 0.15
CA ARG A 216 23.21 3.08 0.14
C ARG A 216 24.61 2.50 0.43
N ALA A 217 24.67 1.44 1.23
CA ALA A 217 25.87 0.64 1.48
C ALA A 217 26.06 -0.48 0.46
N THR A 218 24.99 -0.94 -0.18
CA THR A 218 25.02 -2.05 -1.15
C THR A 218 24.17 -1.77 -2.38
N LYS A 219 24.40 -2.54 -3.44
CA LYS A 219 23.58 -2.57 -4.67
C LYS A 219 22.77 -3.86 -4.78
N GLU A 220 22.86 -4.72 -3.78
CA GLU A 220 22.10 -5.97 -3.72
C GLU A 220 20.76 -5.71 -3.01
N MET A 221 19.68 -6.21 -3.62
CA MET A 221 18.33 -6.15 -3.07
C MET A 221 17.83 -7.56 -2.76
N PRO A 222 16.96 -7.71 -1.75
CA PRO A 222 16.27 -8.97 -1.54
C PRO A 222 15.40 -9.31 -2.75
N PRO A 223 15.12 -10.60 -3.00
CA PRO A 223 14.23 -11.00 -4.07
C PRO A 223 12.83 -10.41 -3.82
N PRO A 224 12.16 -9.85 -4.85
CA PRO A 224 10.86 -9.23 -4.66
C PRO A 224 9.82 -10.27 -4.20
N PRO A 225 8.87 -9.86 -3.35
CA PRO A 225 7.79 -10.73 -2.91
C PRO A 225 6.93 -11.14 -4.11
N ARG A 226 6.27 -12.30 -3.97
CA ARG A 226 5.41 -12.85 -5.03
C ARG A 226 3.98 -12.97 -4.54
N GLU A 227 3.03 -12.83 -5.46
CA GLU A 227 1.63 -13.08 -5.17
C GLU A 227 1.43 -14.56 -4.77
N ALA A 228 0.80 -14.76 -3.60
CA ALA A 228 0.53 -16.08 -3.05
C ALA A 228 -0.97 -16.40 -3.10
N LYS A 229 -1.29 -17.68 -3.20
CA LYS A 229 -2.65 -18.18 -2.98
C LYS A 229 -2.93 -18.27 -1.48
N PRO A 230 -4.18 -18.12 -1.04
CA PRO A 230 -4.52 -18.32 0.37
C PRO A 230 -4.21 -19.75 0.83
N HIS A 231 -3.79 -19.88 2.08
CA HIS A 231 -3.60 -21.19 2.72
C HIS A 231 -4.93 -21.67 3.32
N PRO A 232 -5.34 -22.94 3.16
CA PRO A 232 -6.65 -23.43 3.63
C PRO A 232 -6.93 -23.16 5.11
N LYS A 233 -5.94 -23.29 5.99
CA LYS A 233 -6.13 -23.01 7.42
C LYS A 233 -6.39 -21.54 7.76
N GLY A 234 -6.04 -20.62 6.86
CA GLY A 234 -6.12 -19.17 7.08
C GLY A 234 -7.35 -18.50 6.49
N VAL A 235 -8.24 -19.24 5.83
CA VAL A 235 -9.40 -18.64 5.15
C VAL A 235 -10.63 -18.56 6.06
N ASP A 236 -11.50 -17.61 5.74
CA ASP A 236 -12.83 -17.49 6.30
C ASP A 236 -13.92 -17.82 5.26
N VAL A 237 -15.17 -17.86 5.73
CA VAL A 237 -16.33 -18.24 4.91
C VAL A 237 -16.55 -17.25 3.77
N GLU A 238 -16.38 -15.95 4.00
CA GLU A 238 -16.62 -14.93 2.99
C GLU A 238 -15.58 -14.99 1.87
N LEU A 239 -14.31 -15.17 2.22
CA LEU A 239 -13.23 -15.38 1.25
C LEU A 239 -13.52 -16.60 0.38
N VAL A 240 -13.86 -17.74 0.98
CA VAL A 240 -14.16 -18.98 0.22
C VAL A 240 -15.39 -18.79 -0.67
N ARG A 241 -16.44 -18.10 -0.19
CA ARG A 241 -17.62 -17.78 -1.02
C ARG A 241 -17.25 -16.94 -2.25
N ARG A 242 -16.42 -15.90 -2.08
CA ARG A 242 -15.92 -15.08 -3.20
C ARG A 242 -15.08 -15.89 -4.17
N MET A 243 -14.21 -16.76 -3.64
CA MET A 243 -13.40 -17.66 -4.46
C MET A 243 -14.29 -18.61 -5.25
N ILE A 244 -15.32 -19.22 -4.65
CA ILE A 244 -16.28 -20.09 -5.35
C ILE A 244 -17.02 -19.33 -6.45
N ALA A 245 -17.48 -18.11 -6.16
CA ALA A 245 -18.22 -17.29 -7.13
C ALA A 245 -17.37 -16.88 -8.35
N SER A 246 -16.06 -16.71 -8.17
CA SER A 246 -15.10 -16.36 -9.22
C SER A 246 -14.33 -17.54 -9.80
N ALA A 247 -14.49 -18.74 -9.22
CA ALA A 247 -13.80 -19.95 -9.65
C ALA A 247 -14.25 -20.36 -11.05
N ASN A 248 -13.29 -20.80 -11.87
CA ASN A 248 -13.56 -21.40 -13.18
C ASN A 248 -13.68 -22.93 -13.09
N GLU A 249 -13.28 -23.52 -11.97
CA GLU A 249 -13.25 -24.97 -11.77
C GLU A 249 -14.65 -25.57 -11.65
N GLU A 250 -14.86 -26.70 -12.33
CA GLU A 250 -16.13 -27.43 -12.34
C GLU A 250 -16.25 -28.44 -11.22
N THR A 251 -15.15 -28.74 -10.52
CA THR A 251 -15.07 -29.73 -9.44
C THR A 251 -14.45 -29.14 -8.18
N LEU A 252 -14.89 -29.61 -7.00
CA LEU A 252 -14.31 -29.21 -5.72
C LEU A 252 -12.83 -29.60 -5.62
N LEU A 253 -12.45 -30.75 -6.17
CA LEU A 253 -11.05 -31.16 -6.25
C LEU A 253 -10.21 -30.14 -7.02
N GLY A 254 -10.67 -29.78 -8.23
CA GLY A 254 -10.00 -28.78 -9.05
C GLY A 254 -9.91 -27.43 -8.36
N PHE A 255 -11.01 -27.00 -7.74
CA PHE A 255 -11.09 -25.75 -6.99
C PHE A 255 -10.03 -25.67 -5.89
N LEU A 256 -9.91 -26.72 -5.08
CA LEU A 256 -8.94 -26.79 -3.98
C LEU A 256 -7.49 -26.75 -4.48
N VAL A 257 -7.18 -27.51 -5.53
CA VAL A 257 -5.81 -27.59 -6.09
C VAL A 257 -5.41 -26.28 -6.76
N LYS A 258 -6.33 -25.63 -7.48
CA LYS A 258 -6.02 -24.43 -8.24
C LYS A 258 -6.06 -23.14 -7.41
N ASN A 259 -6.88 -23.06 -6.37
CA ASN A 259 -7.10 -21.78 -5.67
C ASN A 259 -6.39 -21.66 -4.32
N PHE A 260 -5.79 -22.75 -3.80
CA PHE A 260 -5.09 -22.72 -2.51
C PHE A 260 -3.61 -23.07 -2.68
N GLN A 261 -2.76 -22.47 -1.86
CA GLN A 261 -1.34 -22.83 -1.85
C GLN A 261 -1.15 -24.18 -1.16
N ARG A 262 -0.13 -24.92 -1.61
CA ARG A 262 0.32 -26.17 -0.95
C ARG A 262 -0.76 -27.28 -0.89
N VAL A 263 -1.75 -27.23 -1.78
CA VAL A 263 -2.78 -28.27 -1.93
C VAL A 263 -2.58 -28.99 -3.27
N GLY A 264 -2.05 -30.21 -3.22
CA GLY A 264 -1.97 -31.09 -4.39
C GLY A 264 -3.19 -32.02 -4.49
N PRO A 265 -3.37 -32.73 -5.63
CA PRO A 265 -4.51 -33.63 -5.83
C PRO A 265 -4.70 -34.63 -4.69
N LYS A 266 -3.62 -35.29 -4.25
CA LYS A 266 -3.67 -36.26 -3.14
C LYS A 266 -4.14 -35.65 -1.83
N THR A 267 -3.70 -34.44 -1.50
CA THR A 267 -4.10 -33.74 -0.27
C THR A 267 -5.54 -33.28 -0.36
N ALA A 268 -5.96 -32.76 -1.53
CA ALA A 268 -7.32 -32.34 -1.77
C ALA A 268 -8.31 -33.51 -1.65
N THR A 269 -8.00 -34.68 -2.22
CA THR A 269 -8.83 -35.89 -2.09
C THR A 269 -8.98 -36.29 -0.62
N LYS A 270 -7.88 -36.41 0.13
CA LYS A 270 -7.92 -36.75 1.57
C LYS A 270 -8.72 -35.74 2.39
N PHE A 271 -8.61 -34.46 2.06
CA PHE A 271 -9.36 -33.41 2.72
C PHE A 271 -10.87 -33.52 2.43
N LEU A 272 -11.24 -33.76 1.18
CA LEU A 272 -12.64 -33.90 0.77
C LEU A 272 -13.30 -35.14 1.40
N GLU A 273 -12.56 -36.25 1.47
CA GLU A 273 -12.97 -37.44 2.23
C GLU A 273 -13.21 -37.12 3.70
N PHE A 274 -12.25 -36.44 4.35
CA PHE A 274 -12.38 -35.99 5.75
C PHE A 274 -13.59 -35.07 5.96
N ALA A 275 -13.83 -34.15 5.03
CA ALA A 275 -14.90 -33.16 5.12
C ALA A 275 -16.28 -33.70 4.66
N GLY A 276 -16.34 -34.92 4.12
CA GLY A 276 -17.55 -35.53 3.59
C GLY A 276 -18.12 -34.78 2.39
N PHE A 277 -17.27 -34.48 1.39
CA PHE A 277 -17.65 -33.86 0.12
C PHE A 277 -17.19 -34.70 -1.07
N GLU A 278 -18.07 -34.85 -2.06
CA GLU A 278 -17.75 -35.50 -3.34
C GLU A 278 -16.74 -34.67 -4.15
N PRO A 279 -15.63 -35.27 -4.63
CA PRO A 279 -14.60 -34.54 -5.38
C PRO A 279 -15.08 -33.86 -6.66
N ASP A 280 -16.00 -34.51 -7.39
CA ASP A 280 -16.52 -34.03 -8.67
C ASP A 280 -17.70 -33.07 -8.52
N ARG A 281 -18.13 -32.80 -7.28
CA ARG A 281 -19.20 -31.85 -7.05
C ARG A 281 -18.79 -30.46 -7.48
N ASN A 282 -19.72 -29.75 -8.13
CA ASN A 282 -19.49 -28.38 -8.55
C ASN A 282 -19.39 -27.44 -7.35
N PRO A 283 -18.29 -26.67 -7.19
CA PRO A 283 -18.11 -25.76 -6.06
C PRO A 283 -19.24 -24.71 -5.96
N ARG A 284 -19.77 -24.25 -7.10
CA ARG A 284 -20.85 -23.25 -7.17
C ARG A 284 -22.21 -23.80 -6.74
N SER A 285 -22.34 -25.12 -6.60
CA SER A 285 -23.56 -25.80 -6.11
C SER A 285 -23.64 -25.89 -4.58
N LEU A 286 -22.61 -25.44 -3.86
CA LEU A 286 -22.58 -25.50 -2.39
C LEU A 286 -23.56 -24.51 -1.77
N LYS A 287 -24.39 -24.99 -0.84
CA LYS A 287 -25.27 -24.15 -0.03
C LYS A 287 -24.45 -23.39 1.03
N PRO A 288 -24.96 -22.27 1.59
CA PRO A 288 -24.25 -21.50 2.60
C PRO A 288 -23.72 -22.33 3.78
N ASP A 289 -24.55 -23.21 4.35
CA ASP A 289 -24.15 -24.07 5.48
C ASP A 289 -23.05 -25.06 5.11
N GLU A 290 -23.03 -25.51 3.85
CA GLU A 290 -22.00 -26.42 3.34
C GLU A 290 -20.67 -25.69 3.16
N VAL A 291 -20.68 -24.42 2.74
CA VAL A 291 -19.46 -23.60 2.71
C VAL A 291 -18.92 -23.39 4.12
N VAL A 292 -19.79 -23.14 5.11
CA VAL A 292 -19.37 -23.06 6.52
C VAL A 292 -18.73 -24.37 6.98
N ARG A 293 -19.33 -25.51 6.66
CA ARG A 293 -18.78 -26.85 6.96
C ARG A 293 -17.42 -27.06 6.30
N LEU A 294 -17.28 -26.69 5.03
CA LEU A 294 -16.03 -26.79 4.27
C LEU A 294 -14.91 -25.96 4.94
N VAL A 295 -15.19 -24.71 5.30
CA VAL A 295 -14.20 -23.82 5.94
C VAL A 295 -13.83 -24.31 7.35
N ARG A 296 -14.78 -24.81 8.14
CA ARG A 296 -14.47 -25.42 9.45
C ARG A 296 -13.56 -26.62 9.28
N ALA A 297 -13.89 -27.52 8.34
CA ALA A 297 -13.06 -28.66 8.03
C ALA A 297 -11.65 -28.24 7.56
N MET A 298 -11.51 -27.15 6.80
CA MET A 298 -10.19 -26.65 6.38
C MET A 298 -9.29 -26.28 7.57
N LYS A 299 -9.87 -25.76 8.66
CA LYS A 299 -9.12 -25.39 9.87
C LYS A 299 -8.74 -26.60 10.71
N GLU A 300 -9.64 -27.58 10.79
CA GLU A 300 -9.48 -28.81 11.59
C GLU A 300 -8.58 -29.85 10.92
N PHE A 301 -8.53 -29.88 9.58
CA PHE A 301 -7.75 -30.86 8.85
C PHE A 301 -6.23 -30.68 9.05
N ASN A 302 -5.57 -31.72 9.56
CA ASN A 302 -4.13 -31.71 9.86
C ASN A 302 -3.24 -32.20 8.71
N GLY A 303 -3.82 -32.57 7.56
CA GLY A 303 -3.05 -33.01 6.40
C GLY A 303 -2.53 -31.89 5.49
N PHE A 304 -2.82 -30.62 5.80
CA PHE A 304 -2.22 -29.48 5.11
C PHE A 304 -0.79 -29.23 5.61
N ILE A 305 0.14 -29.07 4.68
CA ILE A 305 1.53 -28.69 4.98
C ILE A 305 1.64 -27.19 5.22
N SER A 306 2.71 -26.74 5.87
CA SER A 306 2.93 -25.33 6.17
C SER A 306 2.92 -24.45 4.91
N PRO A 307 2.51 -23.17 5.05
CA PRO A 307 2.54 -22.19 3.95
C PRO A 307 3.92 -22.06 3.31
N ASP A 308 3.95 -21.66 2.05
CA ASP A 308 5.19 -21.37 1.36
C ASP A 308 5.79 -20.03 1.82
N ALA A 309 7.01 -20.05 2.34
CA ALA A 309 7.72 -18.82 2.74
C ALA A 309 8.36 -18.10 1.53
N SER A 310 8.45 -18.75 0.36
CA SER A 310 9.10 -18.18 -0.83
C SER A 310 8.36 -16.98 -1.45
N CYS A 311 7.11 -16.74 -1.03
CA CYS A 311 6.34 -15.56 -1.43
C CYS A 311 6.75 -14.30 -0.65
N LEU A 312 7.53 -14.45 0.43
CA LEU A 312 8.04 -13.36 1.25
C LEU A 312 9.41 -12.88 0.76
N SER A 313 9.72 -11.62 1.08
CA SER A 313 10.98 -10.94 0.85
C SER A 313 11.62 -10.57 2.18
N PRO A 314 12.33 -11.50 2.84
CA PRO A 314 13.09 -11.20 4.05
C PRO A 314 14.34 -10.38 3.71
N LEU A 315 14.76 -9.51 4.63
CA LEU A 315 15.99 -8.71 4.47
C LEU A 315 17.24 -9.59 4.36
N GLY A 316 17.31 -10.66 5.17
CA GLY A 316 18.49 -11.52 5.25
C GLY A 316 19.60 -10.94 6.13
N PRO A 317 20.51 -11.79 6.64
CA PRO A 317 21.54 -11.40 7.59
C PRO A 317 22.58 -10.44 6.98
N GLU A 318 22.98 -10.66 5.72
CA GLU A 318 24.02 -9.87 5.05
C GLU A 318 23.59 -8.42 4.82
N LEU A 319 22.36 -8.20 4.32
CA LEU A 319 21.83 -6.85 4.15
C LEU A 319 21.62 -6.16 5.50
N LEU A 320 21.13 -6.88 6.53
CA LEU A 320 21.01 -6.30 7.86
C LEU A 320 22.37 -5.86 8.42
N GLU A 321 23.40 -6.70 8.27
CA GLU A 321 24.76 -6.37 8.70
C GLU A 321 25.31 -5.16 7.94
N ALA A 322 25.11 -5.09 6.62
CA ALA A 322 25.51 -3.94 5.82
C ALA A 322 24.83 -2.64 6.30
N GLY A 323 23.54 -2.72 6.68
CA GLY A 323 22.79 -1.61 7.25
C GLY A 323 23.31 -1.16 8.60
N VAL A 324 23.55 -2.09 9.53
CA VAL A 324 24.05 -1.81 10.88
C VAL A 324 25.49 -1.28 10.87
N ARG A 325 26.34 -1.73 9.95
CA ARG A 325 27.70 -1.19 9.82
C ARG A 325 27.72 0.24 9.25
N LYS A 326 26.69 0.61 8.49
CA LYS A 326 26.58 1.90 7.80
C LYS A 326 26.01 3.00 8.71
N GLU A 327 25.02 2.69 9.53
CA GLU A 327 24.27 3.62 10.40
C GLU A 327 24.72 3.58 11.86
#